data_AF-Q0RBW6-F1
#
_entry.id   AF-Q0RBW6-F1
#
_cell.length_a   1.000
_cell.length_b   1.000
_cell.length_c   1.000
_cell.angle_alpha   90.00
_cell.angle_beta   90.00
_cell.angle_gamma   90.00
#
_symmetry.space_group_name_H-M   'P 1'
#
loop_
_entity.id
_entity.type
_entity.pdbx_description
1 polymer ?
#
loop_
_entity_poly.entity_id
_entity_poly.type
_entity_poly.pdbx_seq_one_letter_code
_entity_poly.pdbx_strand_id
1 'polypeptide(L)'
;MGAGLAAAAPGTPPFALDLATGGTWLASTSTGIVTHLQSTTGRADAAVTVPGAVGHRLSVLRDGPDLLVCDEDAGLLHLIEPQRLAPARTATLRPGTTVIVGNRVIYAVDAASGRVRRLDGRLLTDVGPVIDLGGTLGTAVRTRDETLWAPVRTSGSVVPIRDGVASAPIRVARPDHQIDMVLAQDRPVVVDGTAGTAIPLTGARPGRATALPVTLTTASVPSDPVVITADAAERSTVPILDAVAGRLLLADVHDGTVTTHELPAVPGAEEARAGGGDDAAAGDTVASTVLPDIDRPAGSPPGSAVPPGDPHGGDEGPVAPRRLGPPVEHDGMIYIPDQDARMVWVFDTRTREFTPPVVVPGSTPRPAAATDAARITVTADGEQVWVNDPAGPDAVLIDGTRRTTVAKQPSGLPGQTGTAPARPLPAPPPRPQATPVEPRPAPTSAERAGTGTRSESGSGSGSGLQPAVTPNPGAGNGVAPQPPPPTTSPVPRPPQPTDTPSPRPGITTQPEQTLVELPGADATTQPHSPRRPT
;
A
#
# COMPACT_ATOMS: atom_id res chain seq x y z
N MET A 1 -61.67 -26.95 -28.31
CA MET A 1 -60.21 -27.09 -28.15
C MET A 1 -59.55 -25.92 -28.86
N GLY A 2 -59.01 -24.94 -28.12
CA GLY A 2 -58.30 -23.80 -28.69
C GLY A 2 -56.82 -23.91 -28.36
N ALA A 3 -55.98 -24.07 -29.39
CA ALA A 3 -54.53 -24.09 -29.24
C ALA A 3 -54.01 -22.65 -29.19
N GLY A 4 -53.50 -22.24 -28.03
CA GLY A 4 -52.79 -20.97 -27.87
C GLY A 4 -51.33 -21.11 -28.30
N LEU A 5 -50.92 -20.36 -29.32
CA LEU A 5 -49.53 -20.15 -29.68
C LEU A 5 -48.86 -19.26 -28.62
N ALA A 6 -47.96 -19.83 -27.83
CA ALA A 6 -47.02 -19.08 -27.01
C ALA A 6 -45.80 -18.70 -27.87
N ALA A 7 -45.71 -17.44 -28.28
CA ALA A 7 -44.51 -16.88 -28.90
C ALA A 7 -43.45 -16.65 -27.81
N ALA A 8 -42.42 -17.49 -27.78
CA ALA A 8 -41.24 -17.25 -26.96
C ALA A 8 -40.43 -16.11 -27.58
N ALA A 9 -40.45 -14.93 -26.95
CA ALA A 9 -39.53 -13.85 -27.32
C ALA A 9 -38.09 -14.33 -27.09
N PRO A 10 -37.15 -14.06 -28.02
CA PRO A 10 -35.74 -14.39 -27.81
C PRO A 10 -35.22 -13.64 -26.58
N GLY A 11 -34.88 -14.39 -25.53
CA GLY A 11 -34.30 -13.83 -24.33
C GLY A 11 -32.98 -13.14 -24.67
N THR A 12 -32.85 -11.86 -24.30
CA THR A 12 -31.57 -11.14 -24.33
C THR A 12 -30.53 -11.98 -23.59
N PRO A 13 -29.39 -12.32 -24.22
CA PRO A 13 -28.35 -13.07 -23.52
C PRO A 13 -27.90 -12.28 -22.28
N PRO A 14 -27.60 -12.96 -21.15
CA PRO A 14 -27.06 -12.27 -19.99
C PRO A 14 -25.77 -11.56 -20.41
N PHE A 15 -25.74 -10.23 -20.28
CA PHE A 15 -24.50 -9.49 -20.40
C PHE A 15 -23.64 -9.89 -19.20
N ALA A 16 -22.53 -10.57 -19.44
CA ALA A 16 -21.50 -10.72 -18.43
C ALA A 16 -20.79 -9.37 -18.35
N LEU A 17 -20.92 -8.69 -17.21
CA LEU A 17 -20.23 -7.43 -16.98
C LEU A 17 -18.77 -7.77 -16.67
N ASP A 18 -17.87 -7.52 -17.62
CA ASP A 18 -16.43 -7.70 -17.39
C ASP A 18 -15.90 -6.53 -16.56
N LEU A 19 -16.14 -6.59 -15.24
CA LEU A 19 -15.62 -5.63 -14.26
C LEU A 19 -14.21 -5.96 -13.79
N ALA A 20 -13.61 -7.04 -14.31
CA ALA A 20 -12.28 -7.47 -13.90
C ALA A 20 -11.19 -6.80 -14.76
N THR A 21 -11.57 -6.12 -15.84
CA THR A 21 -10.63 -5.58 -16.83
C THR A 21 -10.97 -4.13 -17.17
N GLY A 22 -10.06 -3.20 -16.89
CA GLY A 22 -10.12 -1.84 -17.43
C GLY A 22 -10.88 -0.81 -16.59
N GLY A 23 -10.70 -0.83 -15.27
CA GLY A 23 -11.22 0.20 -14.38
C GLY A 23 -10.59 0.12 -12.99
N THR A 24 -11.05 0.97 -12.08
CA THR A 24 -10.63 0.96 -10.68
C THR A 24 -11.84 0.95 -9.75
N TRP A 25 -11.72 0.33 -8.59
CA TRP A 25 -12.70 0.44 -7.50
C TRP A 25 -12.33 1.55 -6.51
N LEU A 26 -13.21 2.53 -6.36
CA LEU A 26 -13.06 3.61 -5.37
C LEU A 26 -14.06 3.48 -4.23
N ALA A 27 -13.59 3.64 -3.00
CA ALA A 27 -14.44 3.62 -1.83
C ALA A 27 -15.03 4.99 -1.49
N SER A 28 -16.25 4.99 -0.94
CA SER A 28 -16.93 6.14 -0.36
C SER A 28 -17.26 5.86 1.11
N THR A 29 -16.66 6.66 2.01
CA THR A 29 -16.90 6.55 3.45
C THR A 29 -18.29 7.05 3.83
N SER A 30 -18.77 8.11 3.17
CA SER A 30 -20.07 8.72 3.46
C SER A 30 -21.26 7.79 3.20
N THR A 31 -21.07 6.75 2.38
CA THR A 31 -22.14 5.83 1.96
C THR A 31 -21.84 4.36 2.22
N GLY A 32 -20.60 4.00 2.59
CA GLY A 32 -20.19 2.60 2.73
C GLY A 32 -20.24 1.83 1.40
N ILE A 33 -20.07 2.51 0.26
CA ILE A 33 -20.14 1.92 -1.08
C ILE A 33 -18.76 1.92 -1.71
N VAL A 34 -18.44 0.87 -2.46
CA VAL A 34 -17.30 0.84 -3.39
C VAL A 34 -17.84 0.88 -4.82
N THR A 35 -17.38 1.84 -5.62
CA THR A 35 -17.83 2.05 -7.01
C THR A 35 -16.71 1.68 -7.97
N HIS A 36 -17.02 0.88 -8.99
CA HIS A 36 -16.13 0.66 -10.12
C HIS A 36 -16.24 1.80 -11.13
N LEU A 37 -15.09 2.33 -11.55
CA LEU A 37 -14.97 3.37 -12.56
C LEU A 37 -14.18 2.84 -13.75
N GLN A 38 -14.72 2.96 -14.96
CA GLN A 38 -14.03 2.57 -16.19
C GLN A 38 -12.84 3.47 -16.46
N SER A 39 -11.68 2.88 -16.77
CA SER A 39 -10.44 3.60 -17.07
C SER A 39 -10.57 4.48 -18.32
N THR A 40 -11.23 3.97 -19.36
CA THR A 40 -11.32 4.64 -20.67
C THR A 40 -12.31 5.80 -20.71
N THR A 41 -13.39 5.71 -19.93
CA THR A 41 -14.47 6.70 -19.96
C THR A 41 -14.51 7.58 -18.71
N GLY A 42 -13.86 7.15 -17.63
CA GLY A 42 -13.98 7.77 -16.31
C GLY A 42 -15.42 7.73 -15.80
N ARG A 43 -16.23 6.74 -16.19
CA ARG A 43 -17.64 6.63 -15.74
C ARG A 43 -17.81 5.46 -14.79
N ALA A 44 -18.63 5.67 -13.77
CA ALA A 44 -19.08 4.59 -12.92
C ALA A 44 -20.05 3.66 -13.68
N ASP A 45 -19.84 2.36 -13.56
CA ASP A 45 -20.68 1.33 -14.20
C ASP A 45 -21.13 0.21 -13.25
N ALA A 46 -20.55 0.13 -12.05
CA ALA A 46 -20.99 -0.78 -11.01
C ALA A 46 -20.72 -0.20 -9.61
N ALA A 47 -21.48 -0.67 -8.63
CA ALA A 47 -21.26 -0.33 -7.22
C ALA A 47 -21.60 -1.52 -6.32
N VAL A 48 -20.94 -1.62 -5.18
CA VAL A 48 -21.21 -2.62 -4.15
C VAL A 48 -21.34 -1.93 -2.81
N THR A 49 -22.46 -2.20 -2.12
CA THR A 49 -22.65 -1.73 -0.75
C THR A 49 -21.92 -2.68 0.21
N VAL A 50 -21.02 -2.15 1.03
CA VAL A 50 -20.32 -2.90 2.07
C VAL A 50 -21.19 -2.86 3.35
N PRO A 51 -21.63 -4.03 3.86
CA PRO A 51 -22.56 -4.07 4.99
C PRO A 51 -22.00 -3.39 6.24
N GLY A 52 -22.73 -2.41 6.77
CA GLY A 52 -22.38 -1.72 8.01
C GLY A 52 -21.26 -0.67 7.90
N ALA A 53 -20.75 -0.40 6.69
CA ALA A 53 -19.58 0.46 6.50
C ALA A 53 -19.91 1.96 6.30
N VAL A 54 -21.15 2.39 6.54
CA VAL A 54 -21.52 3.81 6.40
C VAL A 54 -20.79 4.62 7.47
N GLY A 55 -20.03 5.61 7.02
CA GLY A 55 -19.18 6.45 7.89
C GLY A 55 -17.82 5.82 8.21
N HIS A 56 -17.57 4.57 7.82
CA HIS A 56 -16.31 3.89 8.11
C HIS A 56 -15.26 4.13 7.02
N ARG A 57 -13.98 4.07 7.40
CA ARG A 57 -12.84 4.03 6.48
C ARG A 57 -12.79 2.69 5.76
N LEU A 58 -12.91 2.78 4.45
CA LEU A 58 -12.83 1.66 3.54
C LEU A 58 -11.58 1.79 2.67
N SER A 59 -10.78 0.73 2.58
CA SER A 59 -9.66 0.61 1.65
C SER A 59 -9.87 -0.55 0.68
N VAL A 60 -9.65 -0.27 -0.61
CA VAL A 60 -9.63 -1.28 -1.67
C VAL A 60 -8.21 -1.79 -1.78
N LEU A 61 -8.00 -3.07 -1.50
CA LEU A 61 -6.65 -3.65 -1.37
C LEU A 61 -6.18 -4.40 -2.62
N ARG A 62 -7.13 -4.87 -3.43
CA ARG A 62 -6.87 -5.57 -4.68
C ARG A 62 -8.03 -5.32 -5.62
N ASP A 63 -7.67 -4.96 -6.84
CA ASP A 63 -8.53 -5.01 -8.01
C ASP A 63 -8.16 -6.24 -8.86
N GLY A 64 -9.16 -6.97 -9.34
CA GLY A 64 -8.94 -8.25 -10.04
C GLY A 64 -10.19 -9.13 -10.09
N PRO A 65 -10.04 -10.47 -10.26
CA PRO A 65 -11.20 -11.35 -10.41
C PRO A 65 -12.06 -11.42 -9.14
N ASP A 66 -11.44 -11.22 -7.98
CA ASP A 66 -12.11 -11.07 -6.69
C ASP A 66 -11.63 -9.73 -6.08
N LEU A 67 -12.58 -8.92 -5.60
CA LEU A 67 -12.33 -7.61 -5.00
C LEU A 67 -12.14 -7.77 -3.48
N LEU A 68 -11.05 -7.24 -2.93
CA LEU A 68 -10.80 -7.23 -1.49
C LEU A 68 -10.97 -5.82 -0.92
N VAL A 69 -11.87 -5.69 0.05
CA VAL A 69 -12.16 -4.40 0.72
C VAL A 69 -11.98 -4.57 2.22
N CYS A 70 -11.17 -3.70 2.82
CA CYS A 70 -11.03 -3.62 4.27
C CYS A 70 -11.92 -2.51 4.82
N ASP A 71 -12.75 -2.83 5.82
CA ASP A 71 -13.34 -1.88 6.74
C ASP A 71 -12.39 -1.75 7.93
N GLU A 72 -11.61 -0.67 7.94
CA GLU A 72 -10.52 -0.46 8.89
C GLU A 72 -11.03 -0.16 10.30
N ASP A 73 -12.21 0.47 10.41
CA ASP A 73 -12.82 0.86 11.67
C ASP A 73 -13.50 -0.33 12.35
N ALA A 74 -14.25 -1.13 11.57
CA ALA A 74 -14.87 -2.35 12.08
C ALA A 74 -13.87 -3.51 12.21
N GLY A 75 -12.69 -3.42 11.57
CA GLY A 75 -11.74 -4.52 11.48
C GLY A 75 -12.31 -5.69 10.69
N LEU A 76 -12.94 -5.43 9.54
CA LEU A 76 -13.51 -6.48 8.69
C LEU A 76 -12.81 -6.50 7.33
N LEU A 77 -12.51 -7.69 6.83
CA LEU A 77 -12.02 -7.91 5.47
C LEU A 77 -13.10 -8.60 4.65
N HIS A 78 -13.58 -7.94 3.61
CA HIS A 78 -14.60 -8.44 2.72
C HIS A 78 -13.99 -8.94 1.41
N LEU A 79 -14.39 -10.14 0.98
CA LEU A 79 -14.21 -10.62 -0.38
C LEU A 79 -15.51 -10.36 -1.13
N ILE A 80 -15.46 -9.54 -2.16
CA ILE A 80 -16.58 -9.18 -3.02
C ILE A 80 -16.40 -9.88 -4.36
N GLU A 81 -17.45 -10.53 -4.85
CA GLU A 81 -17.48 -11.12 -6.19
C GLU A 81 -18.03 -10.06 -7.17
N PRO A 82 -17.20 -9.43 -8.03
CA PRO A 82 -17.65 -8.31 -8.88
C PRO A 82 -18.81 -8.71 -9.80
N GLN A 83 -18.80 -9.95 -10.28
CA GLN A 83 -19.86 -10.50 -11.15
C GLN A 83 -21.24 -10.58 -10.47
N ARG A 84 -21.28 -10.61 -9.14
CA ARG A 84 -22.52 -10.63 -8.35
C ARG A 84 -22.82 -9.31 -7.66
N LEU A 85 -21.86 -8.38 -7.66
CA LEU A 85 -21.95 -7.09 -6.99
C LEU A 85 -22.38 -7.22 -5.52
N ALA A 86 -21.83 -8.23 -4.84
CA ALA A 86 -22.18 -8.55 -3.48
C ALA A 86 -20.98 -9.12 -2.71
N PRO A 87 -20.87 -8.86 -1.39
CA PRO A 87 -19.94 -9.56 -0.53
C PRO A 87 -20.21 -11.06 -0.57
N ALA A 88 -19.17 -11.84 -0.86
CA ALA A 88 -19.21 -13.29 -0.86
C ALA A 88 -18.72 -13.86 0.47
N ARG A 89 -17.70 -13.24 1.08
CA ARG A 89 -17.11 -13.67 2.35
C ARG A 89 -16.67 -12.48 3.18
N THR A 90 -16.54 -12.70 4.48
CA THR A 90 -16.02 -11.71 5.41
C THR A 90 -15.19 -12.41 6.48
N ALA A 91 -14.05 -11.83 6.81
CA ALA A 91 -13.21 -12.25 7.93
C ALA A 91 -13.07 -11.12 8.94
N THR A 92 -13.07 -11.48 10.21
CA THR A 92 -12.82 -10.53 11.31
C THR A 92 -11.33 -10.41 11.56
N LEU A 93 -10.87 -9.17 11.54
CA LEU A 93 -9.56 -8.71 11.90
C LEU A 93 -9.67 -7.87 13.19
N ARG A 94 -8.53 -7.42 13.72
CA ARG A 94 -8.54 -6.39 14.76
C ARG A 94 -8.59 -5.02 14.08
N PRO A 95 -9.32 -4.02 14.60
CA PRO A 95 -9.22 -2.65 14.13
C PRO A 95 -7.75 -2.19 14.11
N GLY A 96 -7.35 -1.48 13.06
CA GLY A 96 -5.95 -1.08 12.84
C GLY A 96 -5.01 -2.19 12.32
N THR A 97 -5.54 -3.37 11.94
CA THR A 97 -4.75 -4.39 11.23
C THR A 97 -4.49 -3.94 9.79
N THR A 98 -3.23 -3.88 9.38
CA THR A 98 -2.86 -3.64 7.97
C THR A 98 -2.96 -4.95 7.20
N VAL A 99 -3.54 -4.90 6.00
CA VAL A 99 -3.70 -6.08 5.14
C VAL A 99 -2.79 -5.94 3.93
N ILE A 100 -1.86 -6.89 3.78
CA ILE A 100 -0.92 -6.95 2.66
C ILE A 100 -1.32 -8.11 1.78
N VAL A 101 -1.84 -7.77 0.60
CA VAL A 101 -2.40 -8.75 -0.32
C VAL A 101 -1.28 -9.42 -1.12
N GLY A 102 -1.36 -10.76 -1.22
CA GLY A 102 -0.49 -11.57 -2.09
C GLY A 102 -1.21 -12.56 -2.97
N ASN A 103 -0.48 -13.18 -3.90
CA ASN A 103 -1.08 -13.87 -5.05
C ASN A 103 -2.15 -14.91 -4.64
N ARG A 104 -1.86 -15.69 -3.60
CA ARG A 104 -2.81 -16.66 -3.02
C ARG A 104 -3.06 -16.45 -1.53
N VAL A 105 -2.15 -15.78 -0.85
CA VAL A 105 -2.17 -15.58 0.60
C VAL A 105 -2.25 -14.09 0.87
N ILE A 106 -3.10 -13.73 1.82
CA ILE A 106 -3.18 -12.39 2.37
C ILE A 106 -2.47 -12.43 3.72
N TYR A 107 -1.65 -11.43 4.01
CA TYR A 107 -1.09 -11.23 5.34
C TYR A 107 -1.90 -10.16 6.08
N ALA A 108 -2.41 -10.49 7.25
CA ALA A 108 -3.02 -9.55 8.18
C ALA A 108 -2.02 -9.25 9.29
N VAL A 109 -1.55 -8.01 9.34
CA VAL A 109 -0.47 -7.53 10.22
C VAL A 109 -1.07 -6.64 11.31
N ASP A 110 -1.18 -7.19 12.52
CA ASP A 110 -1.53 -6.43 13.71
C ASP A 110 -0.26 -5.78 14.27
N ALA A 111 0.01 -4.55 13.82
CA ALA A 111 1.20 -3.81 14.18
C ALA A 111 1.28 -3.48 15.67
N ALA A 112 0.15 -3.31 16.34
CA ALA A 112 0.12 -3.00 17.77
C ALA A 112 0.52 -4.21 18.63
N SER A 113 0.06 -5.41 18.27
CA SER A 113 0.39 -6.62 19.05
C SER A 113 1.61 -7.40 18.55
N GLY A 114 2.19 -7.04 17.41
CA GLY A 114 3.34 -7.77 16.87
C GLY A 114 2.99 -9.05 16.16
N ARG A 115 1.75 -9.19 15.68
CA ARG A 115 1.24 -10.46 15.18
C ARG A 115 0.97 -10.42 13.69
N VAL A 116 1.36 -11.50 13.02
CA VAL A 116 1.10 -11.70 11.59
C VAL A 116 0.25 -12.96 11.42
N ARG A 117 -0.89 -12.80 10.74
CA ARG A 117 -1.78 -13.88 10.31
C ARG A 117 -1.67 -14.07 8.81
N ARG A 118 -1.77 -15.31 8.37
CA ARG A 118 -1.94 -15.65 6.95
C ARG A 118 -3.38 -16.05 6.74
N LEU A 119 -4.00 -15.49 5.72
CA LEU A 119 -5.35 -15.84 5.30
C LEU A 119 -5.31 -16.37 3.87
N ASP A 120 -6.12 -17.38 3.59
CA ASP A 120 -6.37 -17.81 2.22
C ASP A 120 -7.10 -16.69 1.48
N GLY A 121 -6.60 -16.27 0.33
CA GLY A 121 -7.13 -15.11 -0.38
C GLY A 121 -8.56 -15.28 -0.92
N ARG A 122 -9.05 -16.52 -1.02
CA ARG A 122 -10.39 -16.84 -1.55
C ARG A 122 -11.37 -17.26 -0.47
N LEU A 123 -10.88 -17.90 0.59
CA LEU A 123 -11.73 -18.36 1.68
C LEU A 123 -11.76 -17.36 2.85
N LEU A 124 -10.76 -16.49 2.92
CA LEU A 124 -10.48 -15.60 4.05
C LEU A 124 -10.35 -16.33 5.40
N THR A 125 -9.93 -17.60 5.36
CA THR A 125 -9.67 -18.43 6.54
C THR A 125 -8.18 -18.47 6.87
N ASP A 126 -7.83 -18.65 8.14
CA ASP A 126 -6.44 -18.75 8.57
C ASP A 126 -5.68 -19.89 7.88
N VAL A 127 -4.43 -19.60 7.48
CA VAL A 127 -3.49 -20.54 6.83
C VAL A 127 -2.29 -20.72 7.75
N GLY A 128 -2.36 -21.74 8.60
CA GLY A 128 -1.31 -22.05 9.56
C GLY A 128 -1.40 -21.21 10.86
N PRO A 129 -0.37 -21.29 11.72
CA PRO A 129 -0.37 -20.61 13.01
C PRO A 129 -0.18 -19.09 12.86
N VAL A 130 -0.67 -18.35 13.86
CA VAL A 130 -0.34 -16.93 14.05
C VAL A 130 1.15 -16.81 14.39
N ILE A 131 1.85 -15.91 13.71
CA ILE A 131 3.26 -15.61 13.99
C ILE A 131 3.30 -14.44 14.97
N ASP A 132 3.94 -14.64 16.12
CA ASP A 132 4.18 -13.59 17.11
C ASP A 132 5.65 -13.14 17.02
N LEU A 133 5.86 -11.86 16.74
CA LEU A 133 7.18 -11.26 16.54
C LEU A 133 7.70 -10.55 17.81
N GLY A 134 6.93 -10.54 18.89
CA GLY A 134 7.41 -10.08 20.20
C GLY A 134 7.50 -8.56 20.39
N GLY A 135 6.68 -7.77 19.69
CA GLY A 135 6.59 -6.33 19.92
C GLY A 135 5.92 -5.57 18.78
N THR A 136 5.79 -4.25 18.95
CA THR A 136 5.15 -3.39 17.94
C THR A 136 5.89 -3.44 16.61
N LEU A 137 5.12 -3.43 15.53
CA LEU A 137 5.65 -3.44 14.17
C LEU A 137 5.61 -2.04 13.56
N GLY A 138 6.51 -1.81 12.60
CA GLY A 138 6.32 -0.76 11.61
C GLY A 138 5.56 -1.26 10.39
N THR A 139 5.49 -0.43 9.36
CA THR A 139 4.93 -0.77 8.04
C THR A 139 5.71 -1.93 7.46
N ALA A 140 5.02 -3.03 7.18
CA ALA A 140 5.58 -4.21 6.54
C ALA A 140 5.36 -4.13 5.02
N VAL A 141 6.27 -4.73 4.26
CA VAL A 141 6.18 -4.81 2.79
C VAL A 141 6.39 -6.22 2.32
N ARG A 142 5.91 -6.54 1.11
CA ARG A 142 6.04 -7.86 0.51
C ARG A 142 6.75 -7.76 -0.83
N THR A 143 7.87 -8.47 -0.95
CA THR A 143 8.62 -8.59 -2.20
C THR A 143 7.95 -9.58 -3.16
N ARG A 144 8.30 -9.52 -4.45
CA ARG A 144 7.74 -10.37 -5.53
C ARG A 144 7.99 -11.85 -5.31
N ASP A 145 9.05 -12.19 -4.59
CA ASP A 145 9.36 -13.56 -4.17
C ASP A 145 8.46 -14.09 -3.02
N GLU A 146 7.40 -13.33 -2.69
CA GLU A 146 6.40 -13.62 -1.66
C GLU A 146 6.93 -13.55 -0.21
N THR A 147 8.13 -13.00 -0.01
CA THR A 147 8.66 -12.73 1.34
C THR A 147 8.02 -11.46 1.91
N LEU A 148 7.36 -11.59 3.07
CA LEU A 148 6.90 -10.46 3.87
C LEU A 148 8.04 -10.00 4.78
N TRP A 149 8.40 -8.72 4.73
CA TRP A 149 9.40 -8.10 5.58
C TRP A 149 8.71 -7.29 6.67
N ALA A 150 8.79 -7.77 7.91
CA ALA A 150 8.13 -7.15 9.05
C ALA A 150 9.17 -6.47 9.98
N PRO A 151 9.17 -5.13 10.09
CA PRO A 151 10.04 -4.43 11.02
C PRO A 151 9.48 -4.51 12.44
N VAL A 152 10.29 -4.94 13.40
CA VAL A 152 9.95 -5.10 14.82
C VAL A 152 10.65 -3.98 15.61
N ARG A 153 9.89 -2.95 15.99
CA ARG A 153 10.42 -1.71 16.59
C ARG A 153 11.08 -1.97 17.94
N THR A 154 10.46 -2.77 18.82
CA THR A 154 10.99 -3.12 20.15
C THR A 154 12.39 -3.74 20.11
N SER A 155 12.75 -4.39 19.00
CA SER A 155 14.05 -5.01 18.82
C SER A 155 14.91 -4.33 17.76
N GLY A 156 14.48 -3.24 17.13
CA GLY A 156 15.22 -2.58 16.04
C GLY A 156 15.67 -3.54 14.93
N SER A 157 14.85 -4.55 14.64
CA SER A 157 15.18 -5.64 13.71
C SER A 157 14.09 -5.81 12.66
N VAL A 158 14.41 -6.45 11.54
CA VAL A 158 13.44 -6.86 10.52
C VAL A 158 13.39 -8.37 10.45
N VAL A 159 12.18 -8.94 10.41
CA VAL A 159 11.95 -10.38 10.32
C VAL A 159 11.38 -10.70 8.94
N PRO A 160 12.12 -11.44 8.10
CA PRO A 160 11.56 -11.99 6.87
C PRO A 160 10.65 -13.17 7.18
N ILE A 161 9.45 -13.18 6.61
CA ILE A 161 8.45 -14.24 6.74
C ILE A 161 8.16 -14.78 5.34
N ARG A 162 8.40 -16.08 5.16
CA ARG A 162 8.14 -16.76 3.89
C ARG A 162 7.35 -18.03 4.15
N ASP A 163 6.26 -18.19 3.40
CA ASP A 163 5.38 -19.36 3.51
C ASP A 163 4.87 -19.64 4.94
N GLY A 164 4.75 -18.59 5.76
CA GLY A 164 4.31 -18.69 7.16
C GLY A 164 5.40 -19.07 8.15
N VAL A 165 6.67 -19.04 7.72
CA VAL A 165 7.82 -19.29 8.57
C VAL A 165 8.61 -18.00 8.72
N ALA A 166 8.73 -17.53 9.96
CA ALA A 166 9.61 -16.41 10.30
C ALA A 166 11.08 -16.89 10.27
N SER A 167 11.94 -16.11 9.62
CA SER A 167 13.39 -16.33 9.58
C SER A 167 14.10 -15.64 10.75
N ALA A 168 15.42 -15.81 10.85
CA ALA A 168 16.22 -15.12 11.86
C ALA A 168 16.09 -13.59 11.71
N PRO A 169 15.87 -12.83 12.81
CA PRO A 169 15.80 -11.37 12.76
C PRO A 169 17.12 -10.74 12.27
N ILE A 170 17.00 -9.71 11.44
CA ILE A 170 18.11 -8.92 10.92
C ILE A 170 18.16 -7.60 11.67
N ARG A 171 19.25 -7.36 12.39
CA ARG A 171 19.43 -6.11 13.15
C ARG A 171 19.71 -4.95 12.19
N VAL A 172 18.89 -3.89 12.27
CA VAL A 172 18.99 -2.73 11.35
C VAL A 172 19.03 -1.38 12.08
N ALA A 173 18.51 -1.32 13.31
CA ALA A 173 18.46 -0.10 14.12
C ALA A 173 18.67 -0.42 15.61
N ARG A 174 18.67 0.59 16.48
CA ARG A 174 18.63 0.37 17.94
C ARG A 174 17.20 -0.01 18.38
N PRO A 175 17.02 -0.58 19.58
CA PRO A 175 15.68 -0.92 20.07
C PRO A 175 14.84 0.36 20.14
N ASP A 176 13.54 0.22 19.90
CA ASP A 176 12.53 1.28 19.98
C ASP A 176 12.69 2.42 18.96
N HIS A 177 13.61 2.28 18.00
CA HIS A 177 13.67 3.17 16.84
C HIS A 177 12.41 3.03 15.96
N GLN A 178 11.97 4.15 15.39
CA GLN A 178 10.89 4.17 14.42
C GLN A 178 11.39 3.66 13.07
N ILE A 179 11.40 2.32 12.91
CA ILE A 179 11.71 1.65 11.65
C ILE A 179 10.46 1.23 10.87
N ASP A 180 10.44 1.54 9.58
CA ASP A 180 9.41 1.17 8.61
C ASP A 180 10.06 0.55 7.36
N MET A 181 9.33 -0.29 6.63
CA MET A 181 9.82 -0.90 5.39
C MET A 181 9.20 -0.24 4.16
N VAL A 182 10.00 -0.15 3.10
CA VAL A 182 9.57 0.26 1.75
C VAL A 182 10.19 -0.65 0.70
N LEU A 183 9.64 -0.66 -0.50
CA LEU A 183 10.25 -1.32 -1.65
C LEU A 183 10.86 -0.30 -2.60
N ALA A 184 12.10 -0.51 -3.03
CA ALA A 184 12.73 0.21 -4.13
C ALA A 184 13.14 -0.79 -5.20
N GLN A 185 12.47 -0.81 -6.37
CA GLN A 185 12.67 -1.86 -7.39
C GLN A 185 12.59 -3.29 -6.82
N ASP A 186 11.56 -3.58 -6.01
CA ASP A 186 11.37 -4.88 -5.34
C ASP A 186 12.50 -5.25 -4.34
N ARG A 187 13.39 -4.30 -4.01
CA ARG A 187 14.38 -4.45 -2.95
C ARG A 187 13.83 -3.84 -1.66
N PRO A 188 13.80 -4.60 -0.56
CA PRO A 188 13.35 -4.08 0.73
C PRO A 188 14.37 -3.08 1.28
N VAL A 189 13.87 -1.92 1.72
CA VAL A 189 14.66 -0.86 2.34
C VAL A 189 14.04 -0.52 3.69
N VAL A 190 14.87 -0.43 4.71
CA VAL A 190 14.47 0.06 6.04
C VAL A 190 14.62 1.57 6.06
N VAL A 191 13.58 2.29 6.47
CA VAL A 191 13.65 3.70 6.81
C VAL A 191 13.57 3.82 8.32
N ASP A 192 14.63 4.35 8.94
CA ASP A 192 14.70 4.66 10.36
C ASP A 192 14.46 6.17 10.54
N GLY A 193 13.23 6.52 10.89
CA GLY A 193 12.82 7.91 11.11
C GLY A 193 13.45 8.54 12.36
N THR A 194 13.91 7.73 13.32
CA THR A 194 14.58 8.21 14.54
C THR A 194 16.04 8.55 14.27
N ALA A 195 16.75 7.72 13.50
CA ALA A 195 18.14 7.96 13.13
C ALA A 195 18.28 8.83 11.87
N GLY A 196 17.20 9.02 11.11
CA GLY A 196 17.24 9.66 9.80
C GLY A 196 18.11 8.86 8.83
N THR A 197 17.83 7.57 8.65
CA THR A 197 18.60 6.73 7.71
C THR A 197 17.73 5.85 6.84
N ALA A 198 18.19 5.56 5.63
CA ALA A 198 17.64 4.52 4.76
C ALA A 198 18.68 3.42 4.54
N ILE A 199 18.29 2.16 4.76
CA ILE A 199 19.19 0.99 4.73
C ILE A 199 18.59 -0.08 3.80
N PRO A 200 19.11 -0.27 2.57
CA PRO A 200 18.67 -1.36 1.72
C PRO A 200 19.07 -2.71 2.30
N LEU A 201 18.22 -3.72 2.18
CA LEU A 201 18.53 -5.09 2.57
C LEU A 201 18.94 -5.92 1.35
N THR A 202 20.01 -6.69 1.49
CA THR A 202 20.50 -7.62 0.46
C THR A 202 20.49 -9.03 1.04
N GLY A 203 19.42 -9.77 0.76
CA GLY A 203 19.16 -11.04 1.42
C GLY A 203 19.02 -10.86 2.93
N ALA A 204 19.74 -11.66 3.73
CA ALA A 204 19.68 -11.59 5.20
C ALA A 204 20.67 -10.58 5.82
N ARG A 205 21.14 -9.58 5.07
CA ARG A 205 22.16 -8.63 5.54
C ARG A 205 21.75 -7.17 5.27
N PRO A 206 21.97 -6.26 6.23
CA PRO A 206 21.83 -4.83 5.98
C PRO A 206 22.93 -4.34 5.04
N GLY A 207 22.56 -3.47 4.11
CA GLY A 207 23.47 -2.76 3.22
C GLY A 207 24.09 -1.53 3.88
N ARG A 208 24.65 -0.64 3.05
CA ARG A 208 25.19 0.65 3.50
C ARG A 208 24.04 1.59 3.85
N ALA A 209 24.10 2.20 5.04
CA ALA A 209 23.15 3.23 5.44
C ALA A 209 23.37 4.54 4.67
N THR A 210 22.27 5.13 4.21
CA THR A 210 22.20 6.46 3.61
C THR A 210 21.60 7.41 4.64
N ALA A 211 22.28 8.52 4.94
CA ALA A 211 21.77 9.55 5.85
C ALA A 211 20.66 10.36 5.16
N LEU A 212 19.56 10.58 5.87
CA LEU A 212 18.42 11.37 5.43
C LEU A 212 18.44 12.70 6.20
N PRO A 213 18.36 13.86 5.52
CA PRO A 213 18.32 15.17 6.16
C PRO A 213 16.90 15.47 6.68
N VAL A 214 16.39 14.60 7.55
CA VAL A 214 15.08 14.73 8.21
C VAL A 214 15.19 15.52 9.50
N THR A 215 14.13 16.25 9.82
CA THR A 215 13.98 16.96 11.08
C THR A 215 13.69 15.96 12.19
N LEU A 216 14.68 15.73 13.05
CA LEU A 216 14.55 14.83 14.17
C LEU A 216 13.73 15.50 15.28
N THR A 217 12.53 15.01 15.55
CA THR A 217 11.77 15.42 16.72
C THR A 217 12.21 14.62 17.93
N THR A 218 12.69 15.30 18.98
CA THR A 218 13.02 14.69 20.28
C THR A 218 11.78 14.41 21.14
N ALA A 219 10.59 14.84 20.71
CA ALA A 219 9.36 14.64 21.45
C ALA A 219 8.99 13.15 21.52
N SER A 220 8.82 12.63 22.74
CA SER A 220 8.61 11.19 23.00
C SER A 220 7.30 10.62 22.47
N VAL A 221 6.37 11.42 21.93
CA VAL A 221 5.14 10.90 21.35
C VAL A 221 4.60 11.84 20.26
N PRO A 222 4.96 11.63 18.98
CA PRO A 222 4.02 11.91 17.91
C PRO A 222 3.32 10.59 17.57
N SER A 223 1.98 10.59 17.68
CA SER A 223 1.14 9.53 17.14
C SER A 223 1.11 9.52 15.61
N ASP A 224 1.64 10.57 14.97
CA ASP A 224 1.82 10.66 13.52
C ASP A 224 3.29 10.42 13.13
N PRO A 225 3.54 9.67 12.04
CA PRO A 225 4.89 9.43 11.56
C PRO A 225 5.57 10.74 11.12
N VAL A 226 6.74 11.01 11.69
CA VAL A 226 7.61 12.13 11.27
C VAL A 226 8.08 11.93 9.83
N VAL A 227 8.29 10.67 9.47
CA VAL A 227 8.76 10.24 8.17
C VAL A 227 7.71 9.35 7.51
N ILE A 228 7.18 9.80 6.38
CA ILE A 228 6.18 9.05 5.60
C ILE A 228 6.81 8.58 4.30
N THR A 229 6.57 7.33 3.94
CA THR A 229 7.23 6.71 2.79
C THR A 229 6.22 6.12 1.82
N ALA A 230 6.60 6.00 0.55
CA ALA A 230 5.82 5.22 -0.40
C ALA A 230 5.84 3.74 -0.02
N ASP A 231 4.73 3.05 -0.27
CA ASP A 231 4.66 1.59 -0.10
C ASP A 231 5.60 0.87 -1.07
N ALA A 232 5.73 1.42 -2.29
CA ALA A 232 6.68 0.97 -3.30
C ALA A 232 7.15 2.14 -4.18
N ALA A 233 8.41 2.10 -4.55
CA ALA A 233 9.02 2.95 -5.55
C ALA A 233 9.32 2.12 -6.82
N GLU A 234 8.95 2.69 -7.97
CA GLU A 234 9.20 2.08 -9.28
C GLU A 234 10.71 2.08 -9.59
N ARG A 235 11.44 3.02 -8.98
CA ARG A 235 12.87 3.26 -9.20
C ARG A 235 13.71 2.93 -7.96
N SER A 236 15.02 3.05 -8.09
CA SER A 236 15.98 2.97 -6.97
C SER A 236 15.80 4.12 -5.97
N THR A 237 15.05 5.15 -6.35
CA THR A 237 14.78 6.34 -5.57
C THR A 237 13.55 6.13 -4.69
N VAL A 238 13.72 6.21 -3.37
CA VAL A 238 12.63 6.15 -2.41
C VAL A 238 12.15 7.58 -2.12
N PRO A 239 10.88 7.93 -2.40
CA PRO A 239 10.30 9.18 -1.94
C PRO A 239 9.97 9.09 -0.44
N ILE A 240 10.49 10.04 0.32
CA ILE A 240 10.37 10.12 1.77
C ILE A 240 9.89 11.54 2.11
N LEU A 241 8.83 11.66 2.89
CA LEU A 241 8.32 12.95 3.35
C LEU A 241 8.77 13.22 4.78
N ASP A 242 9.41 14.36 4.99
CA ASP A 242 9.58 14.98 6.31
C ASP A 242 8.35 15.86 6.56
N ALA A 243 7.36 15.32 7.27
CA ALA A 243 6.08 16.01 7.51
C ALA A 243 6.23 17.21 8.45
N VAL A 244 7.30 17.25 9.25
CA VAL A 244 7.59 18.33 10.20
C VAL A 244 8.18 19.52 9.47
N ALA A 245 9.19 19.31 8.62
CA ALA A 245 9.73 20.39 7.79
C ALA A 245 8.86 20.72 6.58
N GLY A 246 7.95 19.82 6.18
CA GLY A 246 7.20 19.94 4.93
C GLY A 246 8.10 19.74 3.72
N ARG A 247 8.94 18.70 3.72
CA ARG A 247 9.89 18.42 2.62
C ARG A 247 9.66 17.06 1.99
N LEU A 248 9.89 16.99 0.68
CA LEU A 248 10.10 15.75 -0.07
C LEU A 248 11.59 15.47 -0.21
N LEU A 249 12.01 14.30 0.27
CA LEU A 249 13.33 13.75 0.10
C LEU A 249 13.28 12.64 -0.95
N LEU A 250 14.20 12.67 -1.90
CA LEU A 250 14.37 11.61 -2.89
C LEU A 250 15.69 10.90 -2.60
N ALA A 251 15.61 9.74 -1.94
CA ALA A 251 16.77 8.98 -1.53
C ALA A 251 17.05 7.86 -2.55
N ASP A 252 18.10 8.00 -3.35
CA ASP A 252 18.57 6.90 -4.18
C ASP A 252 19.38 5.92 -3.31
N VAL A 253 18.80 4.74 -3.09
CA VAL A 253 19.40 3.71 -2.23
C VAL A 253 20.46 2.86 -2.94
N HIS A 254 20.71 3.10 -4.23
CA HIS A 254 21.79 2.47 -4.97
C HIS A 254 23.11 3.22 -4.76
N ASP A 255 23.14 4.53 -4.96
CA ASP A 255 24.35 5.35 -4.82
C ASP A 255 24.45 6.07 -3.46
N GLY A 256 23.34 6.15 -2.72
CA GLY A 256 23.24 6.82 -1.42
C GLY A 256 23.11 8.34 -1.53
N THR A 257 22.71 8.86 -2.69
CA THR A 257 22.41 10.28 -2.87
C THR A 257 21.02 10.62 -2.35
N VAL A 258 20.87 11.83 -1.82
CA VAL A 258 19.57 12.35 -1.36
C VAL A 258 19.40 13.76 -1.87
N THR A 259 18.29 14.04 -2.56
CA THR A 259 17.87 15.40 -2.89
C THR A 259 16.70 15.82 -2.03
N THR A 260 16.55 17.13 -1.83
CA THR A 260 15.54 17.72 -0.93
C THR A 260 14.77 18.80 -1.66
N HIS A 261 13.45 18.78 -1.51
CA HIS A 261 12.52 19.69 -2.16
C HIS A 261 11.49 20.17 -1.14
N GLU A 262 11.38 21.48 -0.94
CA GLU A 262 10.38 22.07 -0.05
C GLU A 262 8.98 21.93 -0.66
N LEU A 263 7.99 21.50 0.13
CA LEU A 263 6.60 21.46 -0.32
C LEU A 263 6.07 22.89 -0.50
N PRO A 264 5.28 23.16 -1.56
CA PRO A 264 4.70 24.48 -1.73
C PRO A 264 3.82 24.90 -0.54
N ALA A 265 3.71 26.20 -0.31
CA ALA A 265 2.77 26.75 0.67
C ALA A 265 1.32 26.42 0.25
N VAL A 266 0.46 26.13 1.23
CA VAL A 266 -0.96 25.90 0.98
C VAL A 266 -1.60 27.24 0.59
N PRO A 267 -2.23 27.36 -0.60
CA PRO A 267 -2.90 28.59 -1.01
C PRO A 267 -3.97 29.01 0.01
N GLY A 268 -3.96 30.27 0.44
CA GLY A 268 -4.96 30.84 1.36
C GLY A 268 -4.67 30.67 2.86
N ALA A 269 -3.62 29.95 3.26
CA ALA A 269 -3.25 29.82 4.68
C ALA A 269 -2.76 31.13 5.31
N GLU A 270 -2.25 32.08 4.51
CA GLU A 270 -1.80 33.39 5.00
C GLU A 270 -2.96 34.35 5.28
N GLU A 271 -4.04 34.27 4.50
CA GLU A 271 -5.20 35.16 4.63
C GLU A 271 -6.00 34.87 5.92
N ALA A 272 -6.06 33.59 6.32
CA ALA A 272 -6.64 33.18 7.59
C ALA A 272 -5.83 33.64 8.83
N ARG A 273 -4.53 33.91 8.67
CA ARG A 273 -3.66 34.39 9.76
C ARG A 273 -3.76 35.91 9.96
N ALA A 274 -4.06 36.66 8.90
CA ALA A 274 -4.13 38.12 8.95
C ALA A 274 -5.44 38.68 9.54
N GLY A 275 -6.52 37.89 9.57
CA GLY A 275 -7.86 38.37 9.99
C GLY A 275 -8.19 38.29 11.49
N GLY A 276 -7.23 37.95 12.35
CA GLY A 276 -7.47 37.64 13.77
C GLY A 276 -7.21 38.77 14.79
N GLY A 277 -6.81 39.97 14.35
CA GLY A 277 -6.46 41.08 15.23
C GLY A 277 -7.29 42.33 14.95
N ASP A 278 -7.78 42.96 16.02
CA ASP A 278 -8.31 44.33 16.12
C ASP A 278 -9.80 44.60 15.88
N ASP A 279 -10.69 43.88 16.60
CA ASP A 279 -12.03 44.41 16.90
C ASP A 279 -12.41 44.18 18.37
N ALA A 280 -11.63 44.80 19.27
CA ALA A 280 -11.98 44.92 20.68
C ALA A 280 -11.41 46.21 21.30
N ALA A 281 -11.99 47.38 20.96
CA ALA A 281 -12.12 48.53 21.87
C ALA A 281 -12.79 49.73 21.18
N ALA A 282 -14.10 49.89 21.36
CA ALA A 282 -14.75 51.21 21.28
C ALA A 282 -15.46 51.48 22.61
N GLY A 283 -14.67 51.87 23.61
CA GLY A 283 -15.10 52.40 24.89
C GLY A 283 -14.57 53.82 25.06
N ASP A 284 -15.45 54.79 24.77
CA ASP A 284 -15.71 56.00 25.55
C ASP A 284 -14.55 56.64 26.35
N THR A 285 -13.98 57.77 25.89
CA THR A 285 -13.68 58.94 26.75
C THR A 285 -13.29 60.21 25.97
N VAL A 286 -14.17 61.21 26.08
CA VAL A 286 -13.96 62.63 26.45
C VAL A 286 -12.86 63.47 25.77
N ALA A 287 -13.36 64.57 25.19
CA ALA A 287 -12.68 65.71 24.63
C ALA A 287 -11.70 66.42 25.59
N SER A 288 -10.58 66.89 25.02
CA SER A 288 -9.91 68.08 25.55
C SER A 288 -9.26 68.87 24.42
N THR A 289 -9.73 70.10 24.27
CA THR A 289 -9.32 71.12 23.31
C THR A 289 -8.33 72.06 24.01
N VAL A 290 -7.07 72.15 23.59
CA VAL A 290 -6.23 73.35 23.81
C VAL A 290 -5.26 73.54 22.63
N LEU A 291 -5.18 74.81 22.23
CA LEU A 291 -4.50 75.48 21.13
C LEU A 291 -2.97 75.28 20.98
N PRO A 292 -2.38 75.72 19.83
CA PRO A 292 -0.97 75.62 19.51
C PRO A 292 -0.17 76.77 20.12
N ASP A 293 1.11 76.53 20.44
CA ASP A 293 2.07 77.61 20.66
C ASP A 293 3.33 77.40 19.83
N ILE A 294 3.70 78.49 19.16
CA ILE A 294 4.76 78.67 18.18
C ILE A 294 5.87 79.40 18.93
N ASP A 295 7.02 78.76 19.13
CA ASP A 295 8.36 79.38 19.09
C ASP A 295 9.40 78.51 19.85
N ARG A 296 10.35 77.91 19.12
CA ARG A 296 11.72 77.74 19.66
C ARG A 296 12.77 77.52 18.56
N PRO A 297 13.97 78.15 18.67
CA PRO A 297 14.92 78.28 17.56
C PRO A 297 16.01 77.20 17.55
N ALA A 298 16.77 77.24 16.44
CA ALA A 298 17.85 76.35 16.04
C ALA A 298 19.01 76.18 17.04
N GLY A 299 19.52 74.94 17.13
CA GLY A 299 20.80 74.58 17.73
C GLY A 299 21.15 73.11 17.45
N SER A 300 22.12 72.88 16.56
CA SER A 300 22.75 71.58 16.23
C SER A 300 23.62 71.02 17.39
N PRO A 301 24.24 69.81 17.32
CA PRO A 301 24.14 68.69 16.36
C PRO A 301 23.84 67.31 17.04
N PRO A 302 23.51 66.26 16.26
CA PRO A 302 23.17 64.94 16.79
C PRO A 302 24.40 64.15 17.24
N GLY A 303 24.43 63.78 18.53
CA GLY A 303 25.12 62.58 18.99
C GLY A 303 24.23 61.38 18.72
N SER A 304 24.69 60.44 17.89
CA SER A 304 24.01 59.18 17.60
C SER A 304 23.81 58.35 18.87
N ALA A 305 22.63 58.46 19.48
CA ALA A 305 22.08 57.44 20.35
C ALA A 305 21.18 56.55 19.49
N VAL A 306 21.63 55.33 19.24
CA VAL A 306 20.82 54.25 18.67
C VAL A 306 19.67 54.01 19.66
N PRO A 307 18.40 54.13 19.27
CA PRO A 307 17.30 53.76 20.14
C PRO A 307 17.37 52.24 20.40
N PRO A 308 17.04 51.76 21.61
CA PRO A 308 16.86 50.33 21.84
C PRO A 308 15.75 49.86 20.91
N GLY A 309 16.13 49.17 19.84
CA GLY A 309 15.18 48.53 18.95
C GLY A 309 14.41 47.51 19.75
N ASP A 310 13.09 47.67 19.80
CA ASP A 310 12.17 46.67 20.33
C ASP A 310 12.49 45.32 19.66
N PRO A 311 12.91 44.29 20.42
CA PRO A 311 12.99 42.94 19.91
C PRO A 311 11.57 42.36 19.85
N HIS A 312 10.71 42.93 19.02
CA HIS A 312 9.56 42.22 18.49
C HIS A 312 10.06 41.28 17.37
N GLY A 313 10.96 40.38 17.74
CA GLY A 313 11.09 39.12 17.03
C GLY A 313 9.79 38.40 17.29
N GLY A 314 8.84 38.54 16.36
CA GLY A 314 7.61 37.77 16.37
C GLY A 314 8.00 36.32 16.48
N ASP A 315 7.77 35.76 17.66
CA ASP A 315 7.92 34.34 17.95
C ASP A 315 6.85 33.66 17.09
N GLU A 316 7.20 33.36 15.84
CA GLU A 316 6.38 32.53 14.96
C GLU A 316 6.29 31.18 15.65
N GLY A 317 5.21 31.01 16.42
CA GLY A 317 4.94 29.79 17.15
C GLY A 317 5.09 28.58 16.23
N PRO A 318 5.51 27.43 16.77
CA PRO A 318 5.84 26.25 15.97
C PRO A 318 4.70 25.93 15.01
N VAL A 319 5.01 25.95 13.71
CA VAL A 319 4.07 25.59 12.67
C VAL A 319 3.65 24.13 12.90
N ALA A 320 2.35 23.90 13.08
CA ALA A 320 1.83 22.55 13.24
C ALA A 320 2.23 21.69 12.03
N PRO A 321 2.69 20.44 12.24
CA PRO A 321 3.08 19.56 11.16
C PRO A 321 1.90 19.32 10.21
N ARG A 322 2.19 19.26 8.91
CA ARG A 322 1.15 18.97 7.91
C ARG A 322 0.74 17.51 8.00
N ARG A 323 -0.56 17.23 7.88
CA ARG A 323 -1.07 15.86 7.78
C ARG A 323 -0.94 15.38 6.35
N LEU A 324 0.20 14.80 6.02
CA LEU A 324 0.47 14.23 4.71
C LEU A 324 0.11 12.73 4.67
N GLY A 325 -0.29 12.25 3.50
CA GLY A 325 -0.43 10.82 3.19
C GLY A 325 0.85 10.23 2.61
N PRO A 326 0.92 8.89 2.47
CA PRO A 326 2.04 8.24 1.81
C PRO A 326 2.17 8.73 0.35
N PRO A 327 3.39 9.06 -0.11
CA PRO A 327 3.60 9.42 -1.50
C PRO A 327 3.37 8.21 -2.42
N VAL A 328 2.84 8.46 -3.61
CA VAL A 328 2.68 7.46 -4.66
C VAL A 328 3.53 7.88 -5.85
N GLU A 329 4.50 7.06 -6.23
CA GLU A 329 5.28 7.27 -7.46
C GLU A 329 4.56 6.58 -8.63
N HIS A 330 4.40 7.30 -9.75
CA HIS A 330 3.87 6.74 -10.98
C HIS A 330 4.32 7.54 -12.21
N ASP A 331 4.85 6.85 -13.24
CA ASP A 331 5.36 7.45 -14.50
C ASP A 331 6.28 8.68 -14.31
N GLY A 332 7.18 8.59 -13.32
CA GLY A 332 8.11 9.67 -12.99
C GLY A 332 7.47 10.89 -12.33
N MET A 333 6.23 10.78 -11.86
CA MET A 333 5.57 11.75 -11.01
C MET A 333 5.45 11.19 -9.59
N ILE A 334 5.50 12.06 -8.58
CA ILE A 334 5.22 11.70 -7.19
C ILE A 334 4.01 12.50 -6.73
N TYR A 335 2.98 11.77 -6.31
CA TYR A 335 1.71 12.30 -5.83
C TYR A 335 1.69 12.24 -4.31
N ILE A 336 1.53 13.38 -3.64
CA ILE A 336 1.58 13.49 -2.18
C ILE A 336 0.23 13.99 -1.68
N PRO A 337 -0.59 13.12 -1.06
CA PRO A 337 -1.86 13.55 -0.47
C PRO A 337 -1.62 14.52 0.68
N ASP A 338 -2.25 15.69 0.65
CA ASP A 338 -2.27 16.66 1.74
C ASP A 338 -3.68 16.71 2.33
N GLN A 339 -3.82 16.15 3.54
CA GLN A 339 -5.12 15.94 4.17
C GLN A 339 -5.72 17.23 4.69
N ASP A 340 -4.87 18.17 5.12
CA ASP A 340 -5.30 19.46 5.66
C ASP A 340 -5.72 20.40 4.52
N ALA A 341 -4.94 20.41 3.44
CA ALA A 341 -5.20 21.23 2.26
C ALA A 341 -6.25 20.61 1.31
N ARG A 342 -6.62 19.35 1.53
CA ARG A 342 -7.57 18.58 0.71
C ARG A 342 -7.20 18.57 -0.78
N MET A 343 -5.91 18.42 -1.04
CA MET A 343 -5.34 18.38 -2.39
C MET A 343 -4.22 17.34 -2.47
N VAL A 344 -3.71 17.10 -3.67
CA VAL A 344 -2.53 16.26 -3.91
C VAL A 344 -1.46 17.11 -4.57
N TRP A 345 -0.31 17.23 -3.91
CA TRP A 345 0.88 17.83 -4.52
C TRP A 345 1.45 16.87 -5.55
N VAL A 346 1.92 17.40 -6.66
CA VAL A 346 2.43 16.59 -7.77
C VAL A 346 3.84 17.06 -8.12
N PHE A 347 4.83 16.23 -7.85
CA PHE A 347 6.24 16.51 -8.12
C PHE A 347 6.72 15.73 -9.34
N ASP A 348 7.29 16.42 -10.32
CA ASP A 348 7.88 15.79 -11.51
C ASP A 348 9.35 15.44 -11.21
N THR A 349 9.66 14.14 -11.20
CA THR A 349 11.02 13.65 -10.92
C THR A 349 12.04 13.96 -12.02
N ARG A 350 11.57 14.24 -13.24
CA ARG A 350 12.41 14.56 -14.41
C ARG A 350 12.85 16.02 -14.37
N THR A 351 11.92 16.95 -14.14
CA THR A 351 12.23 18.39 -14.05
C THR A 351 12.67 18.82 -12.65
N ARG A 352 12.36 17.99 -11.64
CA ARG A 352 12.57 18.27 -10.20
C ARG A 352 11.78 19.46 -9.69
N GLU A 353 10.58 19.66 -10.23
CA GLU A 353 9.69 20.77 -9.89
C GLU A 353 8.30 20.27 -9.49
N PHE A 354 7.62 21.06 -8.63
CA PHE A 354 6.21 20.86 -8.36
C PHE A 354 5.37 21.41 -9.51
N THR A 355 4.42 20.61 -9.98
CA THR A 355 3.39 21.04 -10.93
C THR A 355 2.16 21.53 -10.17
N PRO A 356 1.18 22.20 -10.84
CA PRO A 356 -0.05 22.63 -10.18
C PRO A 356 -0.72 21.47 -9.43
N PRO A 357 -1.12 21.64 -8.16
CA PRO A 357 -1.70 20.56 -7.37
C PRO A 357 -3.01 20.05 -7.96
N VAL A 358 -3.39 18.83 -7.58
CA VAL A 358 -4.68 18.24 -7.94
C VAL A 358 -5.66 18.50 -6.81
N VAL A 359 -6.71 19.27 -7.09
CA VAL A 359 -7.80 19.52 -6.14
C VAL A 359 -8.96 18.63 -6.52
N VAL A 360 -9.51 17.88 -5.57
CA VAL A 360 -10.73 17.09 -5.78
C VAL A 360 -11.94 18.01 -5.59
N PRO A 361 -12.77 18.25 -6.62
CA PRO A 361 -13.95 19.12 -6.50
C PRO A 361 -14.91 18.66 -5.39
N GLY A 362 -15.62 19.61 -4.78
CA GLY A 362 -16.54 19.33 -3.67
C GLY A 362 -15.86 19.03 -2.33
N SER A 363 -14.52 18.95 -2.29
CA SER A 363 -13.76 18.88 -1.04
C SER A 363 -13.81 20.23 -0.34
N THR A 364 -14.71 20.37 0.65
CA THR A 364 -14.68 21.53 1.53
C THR A 364 -13.54 21.36 2.52
N PRO A 365 -12.67 22.39 2.71
CA PRO A 365 -11.71 22.39 3.80
C PRO A 365 -12.46 22.19 5.11
N ARG A 366 -12.13 21.12 5.83
CA ARG A 366 -12.77 20.80 7.11
C ARG A 366 -11.91 21.36 8.24
N PRO A 367 -12.50 21.89 9.33
CA PRO A 367 -11.72 22.36 10.47
C PRO A 367 -10.83 21.24 11.02
N ALA A 368 -9.58 21.60 11.35
CA ALA A 368 -8.50 20.70 11.76
C ALA A 368 -8.80 19.81 12.98
N ALA A 369 -9.86 20.10 13.75
CA ALA A 369 -10.24 19.36 14.94
C ALA A 369 -10.91 18.00 14.67
N ALA A 370 -11.26 17.67 13.42
CA ALA A 370 -11.83 16.37 13.07
C ALA A 370 -10.72 15.32 12.91
N THR A 371 -10.28 14.72 14.01
CA THR A 371 -9.22 13.72 14.07
C THR A 371 -9.47 12.44 13.25
N ASP A 372 -10.72 12.22 12.81
CA ASP A 372 -11.16 10.99 12.14
C ASP A 372 -11.59 11.19 10.68
N ALA A 373 -11.20 12.32 10.07
CA ALA A 373 -11.63 12.65 8.71
C ALA A 373 -11.09 11.66 7.68
N ALA A 374 -11.96 11.31 6.72
CA ALA A 374 -11.61 10.51 5.55
C ALA A 374 -10.39 11.09 4.83
N ARG A 375 -9.37 10.24 4.67
CA ARG A 375 -8.10 10.63 4.05
C ARG A 375 -8.25 10.63 2.54
N ILE A 376 -7.82 11.70 1.87
CA ILE A 376 -7.57 11.68 0.42
C ILE A 376 -6.61 10.54 0.15
N THR A 377 -7.00 9.65 -0.75
CA THR A 377 -6.21 8.52 -1.19
C THR A 377 -5.76 8.74 -2.62
N VAL A 378 -4.55 8.28 -2.92
CA VAL A 378 -4.03 8.21 -4.28
C VAL A 378 -3.74 6.75 -4.60
N THR A 379 -4.17 6.30 -5.76
CA THR A 379 -3.93 4.94 -6.24
C THR A 379 -3.47 5.00 -7.69
N ALA A 380 -2.37 4.33 -7.99
CA ALA A 380 -1.90 4.16 -9.36
C ALA A 380 -2.33 2.77 -9.86
N ASP A 381 -2.91 2.72 -11.05
CA ASP A 381 -3.31 1.48 -11.71
C ASP A 381 -3.10 1.59 -13.22
N GLY A 382 -2.32 0.66 -13.78
CA GLY A 382 -1.91 0.73 -15.18
C GLY A 382 -1.13 2.00 -15.49
N GLU A 383 -1.63 2.82 -16.42
CA GLU A 383 -1.08 4.13 -16.81
C GLU A 383 -1.83 5.30 -16.15
N GLN A 384 -2.68 5.00 -15.17
CA GLN A 384 -3.62 5.95 -14.59
C GLN A 384 -3.37 6.16 -13.10
N VAL A 385 -3.66 7.38 -12.65
CA VAL A 385 -3.65 7.73 -11.23
C VAL A 385 -5.01 8.26 -10.83
N TRP A 386 -5.54 7.71 -9.76
CA TRP A 386 -6.83 8.07 -9.19
C TRP A 386 -6.61 8.81 -7.88
N VAL A 387 -7.13 10.03 -7.81
CA VAL A 387 -7.19 10.82 -6.57
C VAL A 387 -8.62 10.78 -6.07
N ASN A 388 -8.84 10.12 -4.93
CA ASN A 388 -10.15 9.97 -4.33
C ASN A 388 -10.21 10.76 -3.03
N ASP A 389 -11.26 11.58 -2.88
CA ASP A 389 -11.71 12.02 -1.57
C ASP A 389 -12.84 11.08 -1.11
N PRO A 390 -12.60 10.13 -0.19
CA PRO A 390 -13.61 9.14 0.16
C PRO A 390 -14.89 9.73 0.78
N ALA A 391 -14.82 10.92 1.40
CA ALA A 391 -16.01 11.60 1.93
C ALA A 391 -16.76 12.41 0.86
N GLY A 392 -16.06 12.86 -0.18
CA GLY A 392 -16.60 13.66 -1.26
C GLY A 392 -17.39 12.83 -2.29
N PRO A 393 -18.21 13.48 -3.13
CA PRO A 393 -18.96 12.83 -4.21
C PRO A 393 -18.10 12.50 -5.43
N ASP A 394 -16.94 13.18 -5.56
CA ASP A 394 -16.11 13.15 -6.76
C ASP A 394 -14.74 12.51 -6.50
N ALA A 395 -14.09 12.13 -7.59
CA ALA A 395 -12.69 11.74 -7.69
C ALA A 395 -12.05 12.45 -8.90
N VAL A 396 -10.73 12.39 -9.02
CA VAL A 396 -10.00 12.87 -10.19
C VAL A 396 -9.22 11.72 -10.79
N LEU A 397 -9.51 11.42 -12.05
CA LEU A 397 -8.70 10.56 -12.91
C LEU A 397 -7.59 11.38 -13.57
N ILE A 398 -6.37 10.90 -13.47
CA ILE A 398 -5.19 11.42 -14.15
C ILE A 398 -4.71 10.37 -15.14
N ASP A 399 -4.70 10.74 -16.41
CA ASP A 399 -4.27 9.90 -17.53
C ASP A 399 -3.20 10.68 -18.31
N GLY A 400 -1.94 10.32 -18.07
CA GLY A 400 -0.78 11.13 -18.43
C GLY A 400 -0.87 12.54 -17.82
N THR A 401 -0.99 13.57 -18.67
CA THR A 401 -1.13 14.97 -18.24
C THR A 401 -2.59 15.44 -18.09
N ARG A 402 -3.55 14.63 -18.56
CA ARG A 402 -4.96 14.99 -18.54
C ARG A 402 -5.56 14.68 -17.17
N ARG A 403 -6.30 15.66 -16.62
CA ARG A 403 -7.06 15.51 -15.37
C ARG A 403 -8.55 15.57 -15.68
N THR A 404 -9.32 14.60 -15.19
CA THR A 404 -10.77 14.52 -15.40
C THR A 404 -11.47 14.27 -14.07
N THR A 405 -12.40 15.14 -13.71
CA THR A 405 -13.28 14.92 -12.54
C THR A 405 -14.31 13.85 -12.86
N VAL A 406 -14.49 12.90 -11.95
CA VAL A 406 -15.40 11.78 -12.08
C VAL A 406 -16.34 11.73 -10.87
N ALA A 407 -17.64 11.67 -11.13
CA ALA A 407 -18.63 11.45 -10.08
C ALA A 407 -18.63 9.96 -9.66
N LYS A 408 -18.47 9.70 -8.36
CA LYS A 408 -18.38 8.33 -7.83
C LYS A 408 -19.73 7.64 -7.69
N GLN A 409 -20.83 8.39 -7.70
CA GLN A 409 -22.14 7.88 -7.31
C GLN A 409 -23.28 8.42 -8.18
N PRO A 410 -23.29 8.12 -9.49
CA PRO A 410 -24.53 8.27 -10.23
C PRO A 410 -25.60 7.35 -9.64
N SER A 411 -26.85 7.82 -9.64
CA SER A 411 -27.98 7.03 -9.17
C SER A 411 -28.29 5.89 -10.15
N GLY A 412 -28.73 4.75 -9.61
CA GLY A 412 -29.20 3.63 -10.43
C GLY A 412 -28.10 2.72 -10.97
N LEU A 413 -26.89 2.77 -10.39
CA LEU A 413 -25.85 1.80 -10.73
C LEU A 413 -26.26 0.39 -10.29
N PRO A 414 -25.95 -0.64 -11.09
CA PRO A 414 -26.06 -2.03 -10.66
C PRO A 414 -25.35 -2.24 -9.30
N GLY A 415 -26.02 -2.94 -8.38
CA GLY A 415 -25.49 -3.30 -7.06
C GLY A 415 -25.67 -2.24 -5.96
N GLN A 416 -26.22 -1.07 -6.27
CA GLN A 416 -26.71 -0.14 -5.25
C GLN A 416 -27.97 -0.70 -4.55
N THR A 417 -28.08 -0.48 -3.24
CA THR A 417 -29.25 -0.89 -2.45
C THR A 417 -30.54 -0.31 -3.06
N GLY A 418 -31.51 -1.16 -3.41
CA GLY A 418 -32.76 -0.74 -4.05
C GLY A 418 -32.78 -0.88 -5.59
N THR A 419 -31.64 -1.20 -6.21
CA THR A 419 -31.63 -1.72 -7.59
C THR A 419 -31.97 -3.21 -7.57
N ALA A 420 -32.68 -3.70 -8.59
CA ALA A 420 -33.04 -5.12 -8.66
C ALA A 420 -31.74 -5.96 -8.55
N PRO A 421 -31.72 -7.01 -7.71
CA PRO A 421 -30.53 -7.84 -7.56
C PRO A 421 -30.08 -8.33 -8.94
N ALA A 422 -28.76 -8.37 -9.16
CA ALA A 422 -28.19 -8.93 -10.37
C ALA A 422 -28.86 -10.29 -10.62
N ARG A 423 -29.55 -10.43 -11.76
CA ARG A 423 -30.34 -11.62 -12.06
C ARG A 423 -29.37 -12.81 -12.01
N PRO A 424 -29.64 -13.86 -11.20
CA PRO A 424 -28.77 -15.02 -11.15
C PRO A 424 -28.48 -15.51 -12.56
N LEU A 425 -27.21 -15.77 -12.88
CA LEU A 425 -26.85 -16.45 -14.11
C LEU A 425 -27.70 -17.72 -14.21
N PRO A 426 -28.37 -17.98 -15.36
CA PRO A 426 -29.14 -19.21 -15.53
C PRO A 426 -28.25 -20.41 -15.22
N ALA A 427 -28.81 -21.40 -14.53
CA ALA A 427 -28.08 -22.62 -14.20
C ALA A 427 -27.43 -23.16 -15.48
N PRO A 428 -26.14 -23.57 -15.44
CA PRO A 428 -25.49 -24.14 -16.61
C PRO A 428 -26.37 -25.28 -17.15
N PRO A 429 -26.56 -25.37 -18.47
CA PRO A 429 -27.38 -26.42 -19.05
C PRO A 429 -26.90 -27.77 -18.51
N PRO A 430 -27.82 -28.69 -18.16
CA PRO A 430 -27.45 -30.00 -17.66
C PRO A 430 -26.44 -30.60 -18.64
N ARG A 431 -25.27 -31.03 -18.13
CA ARG A 431 -24.27 -31.71 -18.96
C ARG A 431 -25.02 -32.81 -19.71
N PRO A 432 -24.79 -32.96 -21.03
CA PRO A 432 -25.30 -34.10 -21.77
C PRO A 432 -24.97 -35.35 -20.96
N GLN A 433 -26.01 -36.04 -20.48
CA GLN A 433 -25.81 -37.31 -19.82
C GLN A 433 -25.04 -38.15 -20.81
N ALA A 434 -23.83 -38.58 -20.44
CA ALA A 434 -23.08 -39.52 -21.25
C ALA A 434 -24.03 -40.68 -21.54
N THR A 435 -24.36 -40.87 -22.81
CA THR A 435 -25.10 -42.04 -23.25
C THR A 435 -24.40 -43.24 -22.65
N PRO A 436 -25.13 -44.17 -22.00
CA PRO A 436 -24.54 -45.39 -21.46
C PRO A 436 -23.67 -46.02 -22.54
N VAL A 437 -22.36 -46.02 -22.32
CA VAL A 437 -21.43 -46.73 -23.18
C VAL A 437 -21.77 -48.20 -22.99
N GLU A 438 -22.34 -48.81 -24.04
CA GLU A 438 -22.63 -50.22 -24.11
C GLU A 438 -21.34 -50.99 -23.75
N PRO A 439 -21.39 -51.92 -22.77
CA PRO A 439 -20.20 -52.60 -22.29
C PRO A 439 -19.53 -53.37 -23.45
N ARG A 440 -18.34 -52.90 -23.83
CA ARG A 440 -17.50 -53.55 -24.83
C ARG A 440 -17.19 -54.98 -24.35
N PRO A 441 -17.45 -56.03 -25.16
CA PRO A 441 -17.15 -57.41 -24.77
C PRO A 441 -15.65 -57.60 -24.51
N ALA A 442 -15.36 -58.33 -23.44
CA ALA A 442 -14.02 -58.62 -22.97
C ALA A 442 -13.19 -59.35 -24.05
N PRO A 443 -11.92 -58.97 -24.28
CA PRO A 443 -11.03 -59.77 -25.10
C PRO A 443 -10.69 -61.07 -24.38
N THR A 444 -10.97 -62.19 -25.05
CA THR A 444 -10.53 -63.55 -24.70
C THR A 444 -9.03 -63.60 -24.45
N SER A 445 -8.65 -64.00 -23.23
CA SER A 445 -7.27 -64.34 -22.88
C SER A 445 -6.87 -65.68 -23.51
N ALA A 446 -5.93 -65.63 -24.47
CA ALA A 446 -5.16 -66.78 -24.89
C ALA A 446 -3.75 -66.70 -24.27
N GLU A 447 -3.53 -67.56 -23.28
CA GLU A 447 -2.38 -68.46 -23.15
C GLU A 447 -1.03 -68.01 -23.76
N ARG A 448 -0.06 -67.64 -22.90
CA ARG A 448 1.32 -68.14 -23.05
C ARG A 448 2.13 -68.09 -21.77
N ALA A 449 2.77 -69.22 -21.51
CA ALA A 449 3.64 -69.58 -20.40
C ALA A 449 4.93 -68.74 -20.28
N GLY A 450 5.48 -68.67 -19.07
CA GLY A 450 6.87 -68.23 -18.86
C GLY A 450 7.24 -67.81 -17.43
N THR A 451 7.53 -68.80 -16.59
CA THR A 451 8.53 -68.83 -15.49
C THR A 451 9.25 -67.54 -15.06
N GLY A 452 9.20 -67.24 -13.76
CA GLY A 452 10.13 -66.32 -13.09
C GLY A 452 9.87 -66.18 -11.58
N THR A 453 10.66 -66.91 -10.79
CA THR A 453 10.76 -66.95 -9.32
C THR A 453 11.13 -65.60 -8.66
N ARG A 454 10.59 -65.31 -7.45
CA ARG A 454 11.32 -65.21 -6.15
C ARG A 454 10.62 -64.27 -5.13
N SER A 455 10.46 -64.83 -3.91
CA SER A 455 10.37 -64.34 -2.51
C SER A 455 10.43 -62.82 -2.21
N GLU A 456 9.89 -62.22 -1.12
CA GLU A 456 9.73 -62.55 0.31
C GLU A 456 8.57 -61.70 0.89
N SER A 457 7.55 -62.26 1.55
CA SER A 457 7.37 -62.42 3.01
C SER A 457 7.60 -61.19 3.90
N GLY A 458 6.55 -60.75 4.61
CA GLY A 458 6.67 -59.76 5.69
C GLY A 458 5.33 -59.37 6.32
N SER A 459 4.59 -60.34 6.85
CA SER A 459 3.41 -60.14 7.70
C SER A 459 3.81 -59.83 9.15
N GLY A 460 3.02 -58.99 9.82
CA GLY A 460 3.15 -58.75 11.27
C GLY A 460 1.94 -58.05 11.86
N SER A 461 0.81 -58.76 11.97
CA SER A 461 -0.30 -58.42 12.86
C SER A 461 -0.06 -59.00 14.24
N GLY A 462 -0.32 -58.22 15.29
CA GLY A 462 -0.30 -58.69 16.68
C GLY A 462 -1.24 -57.85 17.55
N SER A 463 -2.46 -58.34 17.75
CA SER A 463 -3.37 -57.91 18.82
C SER A 463 -2.97 -58.57 20.14
N GLY A 464 -3.02 -57.83 21.24
CA GLY A 464 -2.81 -58.32 22.61
C GLY A 464 -3.61 -57.49 23.62
N LEU A 465 -4.34 -58.19 24.48
CA LEU A 465 -5.39 -57.77 25.41
C LEU A 465 -4.93 -56.99 26.67
N GLN A 466 -5.85 -56.15 27.19
CA GLN A 466 -6.18 -55.85 28.62
C GLN A 466 -5.17 -55.09 29.53
N PRO A 467 -5.59 -54.58 30.73
CA PRO A 467 -6.79 -53.79 31.07
C PRO A 467 -6.45 -52.51 31.91
N ALA A 468 -7.49 -51.76 32.27
CA ALA A 468 -7.46 -50.52 33.04
C ALA A 468 -6.92 -50.64 34.49
N VAL A 469 -6.11 -49.65 34.91
CA VAL A 469 -5.83 -49.33 36.32
C VAL A 469 -5.66 -47.81 36.47
N THR A 470 -6.51 -47.22 37.32
CA THR A 470 -6.40 -45.86 37.89
C THR A 470 -5.23 -45.77 38.87
N PRO A 471 -4.63 -44.58 39.06
CA PRO A 471 -4.37 -44.19 40.44
C PRO A 471 -4.70 -42.74 40.82
N ASN A 472 -5.08 -42.65 42.08
CA ASN A 472 -5.35 -41.53 42.96
C ASN A 472 -4.11 -40.61 43.16
N PRO A 473 -4.27 -39.34 43.58
CA PRO A 473 -3.16 -38.43 43.85
C PRO A 473 -2.69 -38.57 45.32
N GLY A 474 -1.37 -38.55 45.53
CA GLY A 474 -0.78 -38.65 46.86
C GLY A 474 0.60 -37.99 46.91
N ALA A 475 0.75 -37.10 47.87
CA ALA A 475 1.88 -36.20 48.11
C ALA A 475 3.23 -36.90 48.30
N GLY A 476 4.32 -36.18 47.95
CA GLY A 476 5.68 -36.56 48.30
C GLY A 476 6.70 -35.50 47.91
N ASN A 477 7.15 -34.72 48.89
CA ASN A 477 8.36 -33.88 48.81
C ASN A 477 9.58 -34.75 48.47
N GLY A 478 10.28 -34.42 47.40
CA GLY A 478 11.52 -35.08 47.00
C GLY A 478 12.46 -34.09 46.30
N VAL A 479 13.57 -33.78 46.96
CA VAL A 479 14.67 -32.94 46.49
C VAL A 479 15.22 -33.49 45.17
N ALA A 480 15.22 -32.67 44.12
CA ALA A 480 15.83 -33.02 42.84
C ALA A 480 17.37 -32.92 42.92
N PRO A 481 18.12 -33.92 42.41
CA PRO A 481 19.56 -33.79 42.25
C PRO A 481 19.91 -32.88 41.08
N GLN A 482 20.94 -32.03 41.28
CA GLN A 482 21.53 -31.18 40.26
C GLN A 482 22.02 -32.00 39.05
N PRO A 483 21.77 -31.56 37.80
CA PRO A 483 22.38 -32.16 36.62
C PRO A 483 23.89 -31.85 36.56
N PRO A 484 24.72 -32.80 36.05
CA PRO A 484 26.15 -32.58 35.88
C PRO A 484 26.43 -31.50 34.83
N PRO A 485 27.58 -30.78 34.93
CA PRO A 485 27.94 -29.75 33.98
C PRO A 485 28.19 -30.34 32.58
N PRO A 486 27.87 -29.61 31.50
CA PRO A 486 28.11 -30.07 30.14
C PRO A 486 29.62 -30.19 29.86
N THR A 487 30.04 -31.37 29.45
CA THR A 487 31.36 -31.63 28.87
C THR A 487 31.53 -30.85 27.56
N THR A 488 32.53 -29.97 27.52
CA THR A 488 32.97 -29.23 26.34
C THR A 488 33.54 -30.17 25.28
N SER A 489 32.84 -30.31 24.15
CA SER A 489 33.40 -30.90 22.93
C SER A 489 34.43 -29.96 22.29
N PRO A 490 35.51 -30.49 21.68
CA PRO A 490 36.60 -29.69 21.14
C PRO A 490 36.18 -28.93 19.87
N VAL A 491 36.61 -27.67 19.80
CA VAL A 491 36.44 -26.74 18.68
C VAL A 491 37.20 -27.24 17.44
N PRO A 492 36.55 -27.38 16.26
CA PRO A 492 37.26 -27.65 15.00
C PRO A 492 38.08 -26.42 14.59
N ARG A 493 39.37 -26.67 14.30
CA ARG A 493 40.31 -25.66 13.79
C ARG A 493 39.89 -25.20 12.38
N PRO A 494 39.88 -23.88 12.07
CA PRO A 494 39.62 -23.41 10.71
C PRO A 494 40.74 -23.82 9.75
N PRO A 495 40.43 -24.19 8.49
CA PRO A 495 41.46 -24.44 7.47
C PRO A 495 42.18 -23.14 7.09
N GLN A 496 43.51 -23.21 7.00
CA GLN A 496 44.35 -22.14 6.48
C GLN A 496 44.09 -21.91 4.97
N PRO A 497 44.11 -20.66 4.49
CA PRO A 497 44.04 -20.36 3.07
C PRO A 497 45.41 -20.60 2.42
N THR A 498 45.48 -21.57 1.51
CA THR A 498 46.60 -21.78 0.58
C THR A 498 46.38 -21.01 -0.72
N ASP A 499 47.36 -20.15 -1.00
CA ASP A 499 47.97 -19.82 -2.29
C ASP A 499 47.13 -19.50 -3.54
N THR A 500 47.31 -18.23 -3.92
CA THR A 500 47.19 -17.57 -5.22
C THR A 500 47.72 -18.39 -6.42
N PRO A 501 47.04 -18.31 -7.59
CA PRO A 501 47.72 -18.39 -8.87
C PRO A 501 47.60 -17.11 -9.71
N SER A 502 48.76 -16.67 -10.18
CA SER A 502 49.03 -15.61 -11.15
C SER A 502 48.46 -15.88 -12.57
N PRO A 503 48.39 -14.86 -13.45
CA PRO A 503 47.55 -14.86 -14.64
C PRO A 503 48.22 -15.51 -15.86
N ARG A 504 47.41 -15.96 -16.83
CA ARG A 504 47.87 -16.26 -18.20
C ARG A 504 47.10 -15.45 -19.24
N PRO A 505 47.76 -15.07 -20.37
CA PRO A 505 47.24 -14.11 -21.33
C PRO A 505 46.56 -14.75 -22.55
N GLY A 506 45.61 -14.00 -23.10
CA GLY A 506 45.29 -13.83 -24.53
C GLY A 506 44.86 -15.03 -25.37
N ILE A 507 43.70 -14.92 -26.05
CA ILE A 507 43.51 -15.16 -27.49
C ILE A 507 42.21 -14.46 -27.93
N THR A 508 42.35 -13.69 -29.00
CA THR A 508 41.34 -13.01 -29.82
C THR A 508 40.50 -14.00 -30.63
N THR A 509 39.20 -13.77 -30.81
CA THR A 509 38.50 -13.63 -32.12
C THR A 509 36.98 -13.58 -31.97
N GLN A 510 36.38 -12.58 -32.61
CA GLN A 510 34.94 -12.45 -32.88
C GLN A 510 34.45 -13.57 -33.83
N PRO A 511 33.12 -13.75 -33.91
CA PRO A 511 32.50 -13.42 -35.19
C PRO A 511 31.25 -12.54 -35.08
N GLU A 512 31.11 -11.71 -36.11
CA GLU A 512 29.96 -10.89 -36.47
C GLU A 512 28.65 -11.68 -36.43
N GLN A 513 27.61 -11.07 -35.86
CA GLN A 513 26.23 -11.51 -36.08
C GLN A 513 25.65 -10.71 -37.24
N THR A 514 25.45 -11.43 -38.34
CA THR A 514 24.75 -11.01 -39.54
C THR A 514 23.29 -10.69 -39.24
N LEU A 515 22.91 -9.44 -39.50
CA LEU A 515 21.52 -8.97 -39.56
C LEU A 515 20.88 -9.56 -40.83
N VAL A 516 19.87 -10.43 -40.66
CA VAL A 516 19.05 -10.95 -41.76
C VAL A 516 17.93 -9.94 -42.02
N GLU A 517 18.04 -9.26 -43.16
CA GLU A 517 17.07 -8.32 -43.73
C GLU A 517 15.99 -9.11 -44.48
N LEU A 518 14.72 -8.92 -44.10
CA LEU A 518 13.54 -9.50 -44.77
C LEU A 518 12.99 -8.48 -45.78
N PRO A 519 12.70 -8.87 -47.04
CA PRO A 519 12.17 -7.95 -48.04
C PRO A 519 10.63 -7.94 -48.10
N GLY A 520 10.07 -6.74 -48.26
CA GLY A 520 8.97 -6.48 -49.18
C GLY A 520 7.55 -6.44 -48.61
N ALA A 521 6.99 -5.23 -48.50
CA ALA A 521 5.61 -4.96 -48.87
C ALA A 521 5.45 -3.47 -49.23
N ASP A 522 5.41 -3.20 -50.53
CA ASP A 522 4.95 -1.96 -51.14
C ASP A 522 3.48 -1.67 -50.78
N ALA A 523 3.18 -0.41 -50.43
CA ALA A 523 1.88 0.19 -50.67
C ALA A 523 2.03 1.71 -50.85
N THR A 524 2.12 2.08 -52.11
CA THR A 524 2.09 3.45 -52.66
C THR A 524 0.71 4.08 -52.40
N THR A 525 0.65 5.32 -51.90
CA THR A 525 -0.31 6.37 -52.35
C THR A 525 0.15 7.73 -51.85
N GLN A 526 0.65 8.57 -52.75
CA GLN A 526 0.85 10.02 -52.54
C GLN A 526 -0.45 10.78 -52.84
N PRO A 527 -0.75 11.88 -52.13
CA PRO A 527 -1.62 12.93 -52.63
C PRO A 527 -0.84 14.13 -53.18
N HIS A 528 -1.27 14.57 -54.36
CA HIS A 528 -0.80 15.74 -55.11
C HIS A 528 -0.99 17.06 -54.36
N SER A 529 0.06 17.89 -54.35
CA SER A 529 0.00 19.32 -54.04
C SER A 529 -0.64 20.13 -55.19
N PRO A 530 -1.58 21.05 -54.94
CA PRO A 530 -2.11 21.94 -55.97
C PRO A 530 -1.24 23.19 -56.17
N ARG A 531 -1.13 23.57 -57.45
CA ARG A 531 -0.48 24.78 -57.96
C ARG A 531 -1.15 26.05 -57.44
N ARG A 532 -0.30 27.04 -57.16
CA ARG A 532 -0.61 28.46 -56.94
C ARG A 532 -0.98 29.14 -58.27
N PRO A 533 -1.98 30.03 -58.32
CA PRO A 533 -2.05 31.09 -59.32
C PRO A 533 -1.61 32.44 -58.74
N THR A 534 -1.03 33.23 -59.65
CA THR A 534 -0.69 34.65 -59.56
C THR A 534 -1.88 35.56 -59.28
#